data_AF-A0A5C8I2S0-F1
#
_entry.id   AF-A0A5C8I2S0-F1
#
_cell.length_a   1.000
_cell.length_b   1.000
_cell.length_c   1.000
_cell.angle_alpha   90.00
_cell.angle_beta   90.00
_cell.angle_gamma   90.00
#
_symmetry.space_group_name_H-M   'P 1'
#
loop_
_entity.id
_entity.type
_entity.pdbx_description
1 polymer ?
#
loop_
_entity_poly.entity_id
_entity_poly.type
_entity_poly.pdbx_seq_one_letter_code
_entity_poly.pdbx_strand_id
1 'polypeptide(L)'
;MASDAGPPDDVRMYVPSSASPDPDIYTDLGAVVVGGETFGVRRRDSDGSHHYDWISGPNDGYGFSVSGGGAPVGEEWHTRAIRDFLAGIDPATGYLADP
;
A
#
# COMPACT_ATOMS: atom_id res chain seq x y z
N MET A 1 56.28 -16.06 12.78
CA MET A 1 55.37 -16.80 13.68
C MET A 1 54.08 -16.01 13.73
N ALA A 2 52.97 -16.65 13.36
CA ALA A 2 51.65 -16.04 13.31
C ALA A 2 50.90 -16.30 14.63
N SER A 3 50.22 -15.27 15.13
CA SER A 3 49.13 -15.33 16.11
C SER A 3 48.24 -14.15 15.74
N ASP A 4 47.09 -14.35 15.12
CA ASP A 4 45.81 -14.73 15.74
C ASP A 4 45.46 -13.89 16.98
N ALA A 5 44.80 -12.76 16.71
CA ALA A 5 43.86 -12.11 17.60
C ALA A 5 42.83 -11.44 16.68
N GLY A 6 41.59 -11.95 16.67
CA GLY A 6 40.51 -11.45 15.81
C GLY A 6 40.21 -9.97 16.04
N PRO A 7 39.67 -9.25 15.04
CA PRO A 7 39.29 -7.86 15.24
C PRO A 7 38.02 -7.77 16.11
N PRO A 8 37.92 -6.73 16.95
CA PRO A 8 36.84 -6.58 17.93
C PRO A 8 35.49 -6.32 17.28
N ASP A 9 34.50 -6.90 17.92
CA ASP A 9 33.06 -6.77 17.75
C ASP A 9 32.64 -5.38 18.22
N ASP A 10 32.67 -4.37 17.35
CA ASP A 10 31.72 -3.24 17.32
C ASP A 10 32.04 -2.29 16.15
N VAL A 11 31.87 -2.78 14.93
CA VAL A 11 31.54 -1.88 13.83
C VAL A 11 30.07 -2.10 13.54
N ARG A 12 29.23 -1.36 14.26
CA ARG A 12 27.85 -1.10 13.85
C ARG A 12 27.95 -0.36 12.51
N MET A 13 28.10 -1.10 11.41
CA MET A 13 27.91 -0.54 10.09
C MET A 13 26.49 0.02 10.11
N TYR A 14 26.38 1.34 10.00
CA TYR A 14 25.17 1.94 9.52
C TYR A 14 25.01 1.45 8.08
N VAL A 15 24.29 0.35 7.92
CA VAL A 15 23.65 0.05 6.65
C VAL A 15 22.51 1.07 6.55
N PRO A 16 22.54 2.05 5.64
CA PRO A 16 21.31 2.73 5.32
C PRO A 16 20.31 1.62 4.93
N SER A 17 19.11 1.65 5.49
CA SER A 17 18.02 0.70 5.21
C SER A 17 17.59 0.67 3.72
N SER A 18 18.35 1.27 2.82
CA SER A 18 18.25 1.17 1.37
C SER A 18 18.81 -0.14 0.80
N ALA A 19 19.36 -1.06 1.61
CA ALA A 19 19.98 -2.32 1.17
C ALA A 19 19.10 -3.57 1.32
N SER A 20 17.79 -3.40 1.49
CA SER A 20 16.79 -4.34 0.97
C SER A 20 15.55 -3.55 0.59
N PRO A 21 15.40 -3.04 -0.65
CA PRO A 21 14.08 -3.15 -1.22
C PRO A 21 13.92 -4.66 -1.40
N ASP A 22 13.10 -5.31 -0.57
CA ASP A 22 12.03 -6.03 -1.25
C ASP A 22 11.32 -4.89 -1.99
N PRO A 23 11.53 -4.67 -3.31
CA PRO A 23 10.70 -3.72 -4.01
C PRO A 23 9.31 -4.24 -3.73
N ASP A 24 8.48 -3.47 -3.00
CA ASP A 24 7.16 -3.95 -2.68
C ASP A 24 6.50 -4.36 -3.99
N ILE A 25 6.40 -5.69 -4.17
CA ILE A 25 5.87 -6.24 -5.40
C ILE A 25 4.38 -6.03 -5.26
N TYR A 26 3.86 -5.27 -6.20
CA TYR A 26 2.44 -5.06 -6.32
C TYR A 26 1.95 -5.88 -7.49
N THR A 27 1.02 -6.78 -7.19
CA THR A 27 0.20 -7.41 -8.21
C THR A 27 -0.91 -6.44 -8.60
N ASP A 28 -0.92 -6.00 -9.85
CA ASP A 28 -2.03 -5.23 -10.41
C ASP A 28 -3.26 -6.12 -10.59
N LEU A 29 -4.38 -5.70 -9.99
CA LEU A 29 -5.66 -6.40 -10.06
C LEU A 29 -6.65 -5.71 -11.02
N GLY A 30 -6.24 -4.62 -11.67
CA GLY A 30 -7.04 -3.85 -12.60
C GLY A 30 -7.83 -2.71 -11.96
N ALA A 31 -8.78 -2.16 -12.70
CA ALA A 31 -9.58 -1.01 -12.29
C ALA A 31 -11.01 -1.40 -11.90
N VAL A 32 -11.52 -0.79 -10.83
CA VAL A 32 -12.90 -0.96 -10.35
C VAL A 32 -13.62 0.38 -10.41
N VAL A 33 -14.84 0.40 -10.95
CA VAL A 33 -15.67 1.61 -11.06
C VAL A 33 -16.82 1.53 -10.07
N VAL A 34 -16.91 2.52 -9.18
CA VAL A 34 -17.92 2.59 -8.12
C VAL A 34 -18.52 3.98 -8.06
N GLY A 35 -19.82 4.10 -8.29
CA GLY A 35 -20.51 5.39 -8.20
C GLY A 35 -20.07 6.43 -9.25
N GLY A 36 -19.44 5.99 -10.35
CA GLY A 36 -18.84 6.88 -11.36
C GLY A 36 -17.36 7.15 -11.12
N GLU A 37 -16.82 6.80 -9.95
CA GLU A 37 -15.42 6.96 -9.61
C GLU A 37 -14.62 5.70 -9.99
N THR A 38 -13.42 5.88 -10.54
CA THR A 38 -12.52 4.80 -10.98
C THR A 38 -11.34 4.67 -10.02
N PHE A 39 -11.11 3.45 -9.54
CA PHE A 39 -10.01 3.10 -8.67
C PHE A 39 -9.13 2.02 -9.30
N GLY A 40 -7.81 2.24 -9.30
CA GLY A 40 -6.84 1.20 -9.58
C GLY A 40 -6.64 0.34 -8.34
N VAL A 41 -6.70 -0.98 -8.48
CA VAL A 41 -6.56 -1.91 -7.37
C VAL A 41 -5.24 -2.66 -7.51
N ARG A 42 -4.42 -2.57 -6.47
CA ARG A 42 -3.14 -3.28 -6.40
C ARG A 42 -3.07 -4.06 -5.10
N ARG A 43 -2.52 -5.27 -5.16
CA ARG A 43 -2.25 -6.09 -3.97
C ARG A 43 -0.76 -6.11 -3.69
N ARG A 44 -0.36 -5.82 -2.46
CA ARG A 44 1.01 -5.93 -2.01
C ARG A 44 1.33 -7.39 -1.69
N ASP A 45 2.35 -7.96 -2.31
CA ASP A 45 2.69 -9.38 -2.15
C ASP A 45 3.28 -9.71 -0.78
N SER A 46 3.87 -8.74 -0.08
CA SER A 46 4.55 -8.95 1.21
C SER A 46 3.59 -9.18 2.38
N ASP A 47 2.45 -8.47 2.44
CA ASP A 47 1.45 -8.57 3.52
C ASP A 47 0.03 -8.86 3.02
N GLY A 48 -0.18 -8.91 1.71
CA GLY A 48 -1.47 -9.13 1.07
C GLY A 48 -2.41 -7.92 1.13
N SER A 49 -1.94 -6.74 1.55
CA SER A 49 -2.74 -5.52 1.61
C SER A 49 -3.26 -5.13 0.23
N HIS A 50 -4.43 -4.48 0.21
CA HIS A 50 -4.99 -3.93 -1.00
C HIS A 50 -4.87 -2.42 -0.97
N HIS A 51 -4.27 -1.88 -2.01
CA HIS A 51 -4.11 -0.46 -2.25
C HIS A 51 -5.09 -0.05 -3.35
N TYR A 52 -5.80 1.05 -3.10
CA TYR A 52 -6.79 1.61 -3.99
C TYR A 52 -6.34 3.01 -4.37
N ASP A 53 -5.86 3.16 -5.59
CA ASP A 53 -5.45 4.45 -6.15
C ASP A 53 -6.67 5.10 -6.81
N TRP A 54 -7.05 6.30 -6.37
CA TRP A 54 -8.22 7.00 -6.88
C TRP A 54 -7.88 7.76 -8.17
N ILE A 55 -8.20 7.16 -9.32
CA ILE A 55 -7.79 7.65 -10.64
C ILE A 55 -8.65 8.82 -11.12
N SER A 56 -9.97 8.74 -10.91
CA SER A 56 -10.90 9.82 -11.31
C SER A 56 -11.06 10.91 -10.25
N GLY A 57 -10.42 10.74 -9.09
CA GLY A 57 -10.63 11.58 -7.93
C GLY A 57 -10.12 13.00 -8.13
N PRO A 58 -10.60 13.96 -7.32
CA PRO A 58 -10.19 15.36 -7.42
C PRO A 58 -8.73 15.60 -7.02
N ASN A 59 -8.11 14.65 -6.32
CA ASN A 59 -6.77 14.76 -5.75
C ASN A 59 -5.85 13.70 -6.37
N ASP A 60 -4.87 14.14 -7.18
CA ASP A 60 -3.92 13.26 -7.86
C ASP A 60 -3.08 12.45 -6.85
N GLY A 61 -2.92 11.16 -7.11
CA GLY A 61 -2.19 10.23 -6.24
C GLY A 61 -2.88 9.94 -4.90
N TYR A 62 -4.13 10.36 -4.72
CA TYR A 62 -4.89 10.06 -3.51
C TYR A 62 -5.55 8.67 -3.58
N GLY A 63 -5.88 8.12 -2.43
CA GLY A 63 -6.36 6.76 -2.32
C GLY A 63 -6.38 6.27 -0.88
N PHE A 64 -6.60 4.97 -0.71
CA PHE A 64 -6.57 4.34 0.60
C PHE A 64 -6.03 2.92 0.52
N SER A 65 -5.73 2.33 1.67
CA SER A 65 -5.23 0.97 1.75
C SER A 65 -5.95 0.21 2.84
N VAL A 66 -6.23 -1.05 2.59
CA VAL A 66 -6.89 -1.94 3.53
C VAL A 66 -5.96 -3.11 3.78
N SER A 67 -5.75 -3.44 5.06
CA SER A 67 -5.02 -4.64 5.43
C SER A 67 -5.68 -5.86 4.81
N GLY A 68 -4.86 -6.76 4.29
CA GLY A 68 -5.33 -7.98 3.66
C GLY A 68 -4.88 -9.21 4.41
N GLY A 69 -4.91 -10.32 3.69
CA GLY A 69 -4.38 -11.60 4.13
C GLY A 69 -4.00 -12.44 2.94
N GLY A 70 -3.64 -13.71 3.18
CA GLY A 70 -3.17 -14.61 2.13
C GLY A 70 -4.24 -15.00 1.10
N ALA A 71 -5.52 -14.99 1.47
CA ALA A 71 -6.61 -15.41 0.61
C ALA A 71 -7.00 -14.32 -0.42
N PRO A 72 -7.31 -14.70 -1.68
CA PRO A 72 -7.87 -13.76 -2.64
C PRO A 72 -9.26 -13.31 -2.20
N VAL A 73 -9.55 -12.03 -2.41
CA VAL A 73 -10.87 -11.42 -2.19
C VAL A 73 -11.58 -11.22 -3.52
N GLY A 74 -12.91 -11.23 -3.51
CA GLY A 74 -13.72 -11.03 -4.71
C GLY A 74 -14.00 -9.54 -5.01
N GLU A 75 -14.50 -9.26 -6.21
CA GLU A 75 -14.87 -7.91 -6.67
C GLU A 75 -15.84 -7.17 -5.74
N GLU A 76 -16.80 -7.89 -5.14
CA GLU A 76 -17.76 -7.31 -4.21
C GLU A 76 -17.09 -6.69 -2.97
N TRP A 77 -15.98 -7.31 -2.50
CA TRP A 77 -15.23 -6.79 -1.38
C TRP A 77 -14.53 -5.46 -1.73
N HIS A 78 -13.90 -5.38 -2.91
CA HIS A 78 -13.30 -4.14 -3.40
C HIS A 78 -14.35 -3.04 -3.56
N THR A 79 -15.48 -3.37 -4.17
CA THR A 79 -16.60 -2.43 -4.37
C THR A 79 -17.13 -1.89 -3.04
N ARG A 80 -17.26 -2.75 -2.02
CA ARG A 80 -17.70 -2.35 -0.69
C ARG A 80 -16.69 -1.42 -0.01
N ALA A 81 -15.40 -1.77 -0.04
CA ALA A 81 -14.34 -0.97 0.57
C ALA A 81 -14.29 0.44 -0.05
N ILE A 82 -14.38 0.53 -1.38
CA ILE A 82 -14.41 1.81 -2.11
C ILE A 82 -15.66 2.62 -1.75
N ARG A 83 -16.83 1.98 -1.67
CA ARG A 83 -18.08 2.66 -1.25
C ARG A 83 -17.99 3.27 0.14
N ASP A 84 -17.40 2.53 1.07
CA ASP A 84 -17.22 2.97 2.46
C ASP A 84 -16.29 4.19 2.52
N PHE A 85 -15.15 4.13 1.80
CA PHE A 85 -14.24 5.25 1.64
C PHE A 85 -14.94 6.50 1.07
N LEU A 86 -15.65 6.36 -0.05
CA LEU A 86 -16.38 7.46 -0.69
C LEU A 86 -17.47 8.07 0.21
N ALA A 87 -18.11 7.26 1.07
CA ALA A 87 -19.10 7.76 2.01
C ALA A 87 -18.49 8.64 3.11
N GLY A 88 -17.19 8.48 3.39
CA GLY A 88 -16.43 9.32 4.31
C GLY A 88 -15.78 10.54 3.67
N ILE A 89 -15.85 10.70 2.34
CA ILE A 89 -15.27 11.84 1.64
C ILE A 89 -16.17 13.07 1.78
N ASP A 90 -15.58 14.18 2.18
CA ASP A 90 -16.19 15.50 2.06
C ASP A 90 -16.20 15.91 0.57
N PRO A 91 -17.37 16.17 -0.02
CA PRO A 91 -17.47 16.45 -1.46
C PRO A 91 -16.96 17.84 -1.85
N ALA A 92 -16.77 18.77 -0.90
CA ALA A 92 -16.22 20.09 -1.18
C ALA A 92 -14.70 20.05 -1.31
N THR A 93 -14.04 19.13 -0.62
CA THR A 93 -12.57 19.04 -0.53
C THR A 93 -11.99 17.80 -1.22
N GLY A 94 -12.77 16.72 -1.38
CA GLY A 94 -12.30 15.45 -1.92
C GLY A 94 -11.39 14.66 -0.99
N TYR A 95 -11.34 15.04 0.30
CA TYR A 95 -10.60 14.34 1.35
C TYR A 95 -11.57 13.69 2.34
N LEU A 96 -11.06 12.78 3.17
CA LEU A 96 -11.87 12.23 4.27
C LEU A 96 -12.27 13.36 5.21
N ALA A 97 -13.56 13.45 5.52
CA ALA A 97 -14.05 14.39 6.50
C ALA A 97 -13.44 14.08 7.87
N ASP A 98 -13.04 15.13 8.59
CA ASP A 98 -12.70 14.99 10.02
C ASP A 98 -13.98 14.56 10.77
N PRO A 99 -13.91 13.53 11.64
CA PRO A 99 -15.06 13.03 12.39
C PRO A 99 -15.62 14.03 13.42
#